data_AF-A0A956THN3-F1
#
_entry.id   AF-A0A956THN3-F1
#
_cell.length_a   1.000
_cell.length_b   1.000
_cell.length_c   1.000
_cell.angle_alpha   90.00
_cell.angle_beta   90.00
_cell.angle_gamma   90.00
#
_symmetry.space_group_name_H-M   'P 1'
#
loop_
_entity.id
_entity.type
_entity.pdbx_description
1 polymer ?
#
loop_
_entity_poly.entity_id
_entity_poly.type
_entity_poly.pdbx_seq_one_letter_code
_entity_poly.pdbx_strand_id
1 'polypeptide(L)'
;RQLEASEPEQVLEQKLSQLPRAYALDNTGILETYPRPAQIRKMAEEEGLVEKGERPDRKAVKAMLEQKGLRPYNELGLTLFAQKLLHARHSENEVREVMTDFWFNHFNVALSNNRARPFILSYERDVIRPNALGSFRTLLGGTAKHPAMLLYLDNANSSASSAARTTMEARMEEMPMRQERRDKAKEKAQKRKKGLNENY
;
A
#
# COMPACT_ATOMS: atom_id res chain seq x y z
N ARG A 1 -6.73 -32.62 13.46
CA ARG A 1 -5.57 -31.85 13.94
C ARG A 1 -5.25 -30.68 13.01
N GLN A 2 -5.00 -30.88 11.70
CA GLN A 2 -4.70 -29.78 10.76
C GLN A 2 -5.79 -28.67 10.63
N LEU A 3 -7.07 -28.98 10.88
CA LEU A 3 -8.17 -28.00 10.69
C LEU A 3 -8.12 -26.82 11.65
N GLU A 4 -7.53 -26.97 12.84
CA GLU A 4 -7.42 -25.90 13.85
C GLU A 4 -6.12 -25.12 13.75
N ALA A 5 -5.17 -25.58 12.92
CA ALA A 5 -3.85 -24.99 12.78
C ALA A 5 -3.12 -24.75 14.12
N SER A 6 -3.19 -25.74 15.01
CA SER A 6 -2.71 -25.65 16.39
C SER A 6 -1.34 -26.33 16.60
N GLU A 7 -0.67 -26.78 15.54
CA GLU A 7 0.63 -27.45 15.70
C GLU A 7 1.72 -26.43 16.08
N PRO A 8 2.63 -26.75 17.03
CA PRO A 8 3.71 -25.85 17.44
C PRO A 8 4.68 -25.54 16.31
N GLU A 9 5.13 -24.29 16.20
CA GLU A 9 5.93 -23.81 15.05
C GLU A 9 7.31 -23.26 15.44
N GLN A 10 7.97 -23.86 16.43
CA GLN A 10 9.22 -23.37 17.02
C GLN A 10 10.32 -23.08 15.99
N VAL A 11 10.51 -23.99 15.01
CA VAL A 11 11.53 -23.82 13.94
C VAL A 11 11.18 -22.65 13.02
N LEU A 12 9.91 -22.49 12.69
CA LEU A 12 9.42 -21.40 11.86
C LEU A 12 9.54 -20.07 12.60
N GLU A 13 9.13 -20.00 13.87
CA GLU A 13 9.28 -18.82 14.72
C GLU A 13 10.74 -18.37 14.84
N GLN A 14 11.67 -19.31 15.05
CA GLN A 14 13.11 -19.05 15.09
C GLN A 14 13.65 -18.49 13.76
N LYS A 15 13.09 -18.89 12.62
CA LYS A 15 13.49 -18.38 11.30
C LYS A 15 12.88 -17.02 11.01
N LEU A 16 11.62 -16.80 11.40
CA LEU A 16 10.94 -15.51 11.27
C LEU A 16 11.61 -14.44 12.13
N SER A 17 12.11 -14.79 13.32
CA SER A 17 12.85 -13.86 14.18
C SER A 17 14.18 -13.38 13.58
N GLN A 18 14.68 -14.04 12.54
CA GLN A 18 15.89 -13.65 11.80
C GLN A 18 15.60 -12.74 10.60
N LEU A 19 14.31 -12.51 10.27
CA LEU A 19 13.94 -11.59 9.20
C LEU A 19 14.36 -10.15 9.53
N PRO A 20 14.50 -9.28 8.51
CA PRO A 20 14.76 -7.86 8.74
C PRO A 20 13.75 -7.24 9.70
N ARG A 21 14.17 -6.16 10.38
CA ARG A 21 13.36 -5.43 11.38
C ARG A 21 11.94 -5.11 10.87
N ALA A 22 11.77 -4.87 9.56
CA ALA A 22 10.47 -4.76 8.89
C ALA A 22 9.41 -5.74 9.40
N TYR A 23 9.77 -7.01 9.59
CA TYR A 23 8.84 -8.07 10.01
C TYR A 23 8.30 -7.88 11.43
N ALA A 24 8.98 -7.13 12.29
CA ALA A 24 8.56 -6.90 13.67
C ALA A 24 7.87 -5.55 13.88
N LEU A 25 7.86 -4.66 12.87
CA LEU A 25 7.32 -3.31 13.01
C LEU A 25 5.81 -3.26 12.82
N ASP A 26 5.14 -2.40 13.59
CA ASP A 26 3.76 -2.01 13.37
C ASP A 26 3.66 -0.96 12.23
N ASN A 27 2.44 -0.53 11.92
CA ASN A 27 2.22 0.46 10.86
C ASN A 27 2.94 1.79 11.12
N THR A 28 3.07 2.21 12.38
CA THR A 28 3.75 3.45 12.78
C THR A 28 5.26 3.31 12.57
N GLY A 29 5.85 2.25 13.13
CA GLY A 29 7.28 1.97 12.99
C GLY A 29 7.71 1.76 11.54
N ILE A 30 6.84 1.22 10.69
CA ILE A 30 7.07 1.15 9.25
C ILE A 30 7.20 2.55 8.64
N LEU A 31 6.29 3.48 8.97
CA LEU A 31 6.34 4.84 8.41
C LEU A 31 7.55 5.64 8.89
N GLU A 32 7.99 5.41 10.12
CA GLU A 32 9.18 6.05 10.70
C GLU A 32 10.47 5.50 10.10
N THR A 33 10.55 4.19 9.90
CA THR A 33 11.78 3.52 9.44
C THR A 33 11.90 3.53 7.92
N TYR A 34 10.77 3.50 7.20
CA TYR A 34 10.73 3.43 5.74
C TYR A 34 10.14 4.75 5.19
N PRO A 35 10.98 5.70 4.74
CA PRO A 35 10.55 6.94 4.10
C PRO A 35 10.18 6.75 2.61
N ARG A 36 9.13 7.45 2.16
CA ARG A 36 8.67 7.41 0.75
C ARG A 36 9.76 7.93 -0.20
N PRO A 37 9.80 7.49 -1.47
CA PRO A 37 10.76 8.00 -2.45
C PRO A 37 10.80 9.53 -2.57
N ALA A 38 9.66 10.20 -2.44
CA ALA A 38 9.60 11.67 -2.42
C ALA A 38 10.26 12.28 -1.18
N GLN A 39 10.10 11.66 -0.01
CA GLN A 39 10.76 12.08 1.23
C GLN A 39 12.28 11.86 1.15
N ILE A 40 12.72 10.72 0.60
CA ILE A 40 14.15 10.43 0.39
C ILE A 40 14.78 11.50 -0.51
N ARG A 41 14.11 11.88 -1.60
CA ARG A 41 14.61 12.95 -2.49
C ARG A 41 14.73 14.29 -1.75
N LYS A 42 13.70 14.66 -0.98
CA LYS A 42 13.74 15.90 -0.19
C LYS A 42 14.88 15.89 0.84
N MET A 43 15.07 14.78 1.55
CA MET A 43 16.19 14.62 2.50
C MET A 43 17.54 14.71 1.79
N ALA A 44 17.66 14.15 0.58
CA ALA A 44 18.89 14.22 -0.20
C ALA A 44 19.19 15.64 -0.70
N GLU A 45 18.17 16.41 -1.06
CA GLU A 45 18.29 17.84 -1.38
C GLU A 45 18.69 18.66 -0.16
N GLU A 46 18.09 18.39 1.01
CA GLU A 46 18.40 19.06 2.28
C GLU A 46 19.85 18.80 2.76
N GLU A 47 20.37 17.60 2.50
CA GLU A 47 21.76 17.21 2.81
C GLU A 47 22.77 17.63 1.71
N GLY A 48 22.31 18.34 0.67
CA GLY A 48 23.19 18.79 -0.42
C GLY A 48 23.74 17.66 -1.31
N LEU A 49 23.13 16.46 -1.26
CA LEU A 49 23.56 15.31 -2.06
C LEU A 49 23.00 15.30 -3.48
N VAL A 50 22.07 16.22 -3.79
CA VAL A 50 21.36 16.29 -5.08
C VAL A 50 21.07 17.74 -5.43
N GLU A 51 21.52 18.19 -6.60
CA GLU A 51 21.09 19.46 -7.15
C GLU A 51 19.67 19.38 -7.75
N LYS A 52 18.96 20.50 -7.75
CA LYS A 52 17.55 20.57 -8.18
C LYS A 52 17.40 20.11 -9.64
N GLY A 53 16.79 18.94 -9.83
CA GLY A 53 16.53 18.36 -11.16
C GLY A 53 17.44 17.18 -11.51
N GLU A 54 18.48 16.91 -10.72
CA GLU A 54 19.37 15.78 -10.92
C GLU A 54 18.90 14.50 -10.22
N ARG A 55 19.46 13.36 -10.64
CA ARG A 55 19.21 12.08 -9.99
C ARG A 55 20.21 11.92 -8.83
N PRO A 56 19.74 11.56 -7.62
CA PRO A 56 20.63 11.32 -6.50
C PRO A 56 21.62 10.20 -6.79
N ASP A 57 22.87 10.35 -6.34
CA ASP A 57 23.78 9.21 -6.26
C ASP A 57 23.20 8.16 -5.30
N ARG A 58 23.00 6.95 -5.84
CA ARG A 58 22.46 5.81 -5.09
C ARG A 58 23.33 5.44 -3.88
N LYS A 59 24.66 5.57 -3.99
CA LYS A 59 25.57 5.24 -2.88
C LYS A 59 25.45 6.26 -1.77
N ALA A 60 25.48 7.55 -2.11
CA ALA A 60 25.32 8.63 -1.14
C ALA A 60 23.96 8.58 -0.43
N VAL A 61 22.86 8.37 -1.17
CA VAL A 61 21.53 8.19 -0.57
C VAL A 61 21.48 6.98 0.35
N LYS A 62 22.07 5.86 -0.05
CA LYS A 62 22.11 4.66 0.80
C LYS A 62 22.86 4.92 2.12
N ALA A 63 24.03 5.55 2.05
CA ALA A 63 24.82 5.90 3.24
C ALA A 63 24.07 6.87 4.17
N MET A 64 23.38 7.86 3.60
CA MET A 64 22.54 8.79 4.37
C MET A 64 21.36 8.09 5.06
N LEU A 65 20.68 7.16 4.38
CA LEU A 65 19.62 6.37 5.00
C LEU A 65 20.17 5.52 6.14
N GLU A 66 21.31 4.85 5.95
CA GLU A 66 21.96 4.05 6.99
C GLU A 66 22.36 4.90 8.21
N GLN A 67 22.94 6.09 8.00
CA GLN A 67 23.29 7.01 9.07
C GLN A 67 22.07 7.46 9.89
N LYS A 68 20.93 7.66 9.24
CA LYS A 68 19.66 8.06 9.87
C LYS A 68 18.85 6.88 10.42
N GLY A 69 19.35 5.64 10.30
CA GLY A 69 18.63 4.43 10.71
C GLY A 69 17.40 4.11 9.85
N LEU A 70 17.31 4.69 8.65
CA LEU A 70 16.22 4.52 7.70
C LEU A 70 16.51 3.39 6.71
N ARG A 71 15.46 2.80 6.15
CA ARG A 71 15.55 1.67 5.23
C ARG A 71 14.70 1.89 3.96
N PRO A 72 15.13 1.35 2.81
CA PRO A 72 14.41 1.51 1.55
C PRO A 72 13.19 0.58 1.45
N TYR A 73 12.15 1.01 0.72
CA TYR A 73 10.86 0.31 0.63
C TYR A 73 10.93 -1.09 0.00
N ASN A 74 11.95 -1.36 -0.82
CA ASN A 74 12.15 -2.67 -1.43
C ASN A 74 12.35 -3.76 -0.37
N GLU A 75 12.92 -3.42 0.79
CA GLU A 75 13.08 -4.34 1.91
C GLU A 75 11.73 -4.84 2.45
N LEU A 76 10.68 -4.01 2.47
CA LEU A 76 9.34 -4.43 2.89
C LEU A 76 8.77 -5.53 1.99
N GLY A 77 8.89 -5.35 0.66
CA GLY A 77 8.43 -6.35 -0.31
C GLY A 77 9.26 -7.63 -0.22
N LEU A 78 10.58 -7.52 -0.10
CA LEU A 78 11.45 -8.69 0.09
C LEU A 78 11.13 -9.44 1.39
N THR A 79 10.84 -8.71 2.48
CA THR A 79 10.45 -9.31 3.76
C THR A 79 9.11 -10.03 3.66
N LEU A 80 8.15 -9.45 2.95
CA LEU A 80 6.86 -10.09 2.60
C LEU A 80 7.06 -11.41 1.83
N PHE A 81 7.92 -11.43 0.82
CA PHE A 81 8.21 -12.67 0.09
C PHE A 81 8.96 -13.69 0.96
N ALA A 82 9.92 -13.23 1.78
CA ALA A 82 10.68 -14.09 2.67
C ALA A 82 9.80 -14.75 3.74
N GLN A 83 8.88 -14.01 4.38
CA GLN A 83 7.93 -14.60 5.34
C GLN A 83 7.08 -15.68 4.67
N LYS A 84 6.55 -15.42 3.47
CA LYS A 84 5.70 -16.37 2.74
C LYS A 84 6.48 -17.65 2.41
N LEU A 85 7.72 -17.52 1.96
CA LEU A 85 8.58 -18.67 1.67
C LEU A 85 8.91 -19.47 2.94
N LEU A 86 9.20 -18.79 4.05
CA LEU A 86 9.47 -19.46 5.33
C LEU A 86 8.24 -20.22 5.81
N HIS A 87 7.05 -19.62 5.74
CA HIS A 87 5.80 -20.28 6.07
C HIS A 87 5.53 -21.48 5.17
N ALA A 88 5.62 -21.32 3.85
CA ALA A 88 5.40 -22.42 2.90
C ALA A 88 6.36 -23.60 3.10
N ARG A 89 7.59 -23.35 3.58
CA ARG A 89 8.59 -24.39 3.79
C ARG A 89 8.56 -25.03 5.17
N HIS A 90 8.21 -24.27 6.20
CA HIS A 90 8.43 -24.65 7.60
C HIS A 90 7.16 -24.67 8.46
N SER A 91 6.00 -24.24 7.93
CA SER A 91 4.72 -24.37 8.64
C SER A 91 4.28 -25.83 8.67
N GLU A 92 3.86 -26.30 9.84
CA GLU A 92 3.17 -27.58 10.01
C GLU A 92 1.64 -27.44 9.84
N ASN A 93 1.17 -26.19 9.69
CA ASN A 93 -0.24 -25.81 9.63
C ASN A 93 -0.68 -25.47 8.19
N GLU A 94 -0.57 -26.44 7.28
CA GLU A 94 -0.77 -26.27 5.83
C GLU A 94 -2.11 -25.61 5.44
N VAL A 95 -3.21 -26.00 6.11
CA VAL A 95 -4.54 -25.44 5.83
C VAL A 95 -4.58 -23.93 6.08
N ARG A 96 -3.90 -23.45 7.14
CA ARG A 96 -3.80 -22.03 7.42
C ARG A 96 -2.99 -21.30 6.36
N GLU A 97 -1.94 -21.92 5.81
CA GLU A 97 -1.13 -21.31 4.75
C GLU A 97 -1.95 -21.15 3.47
N VAL A 98 -2.63 -22.21 3.04
CA VAL A 98 -3.49 -22.20 1.86
C VAL A 98 -4.61 -21.16 2.01
N MET A 99 -5.26 -21.11 3.17
CA MET A 99 -6.32 -20.13 3.43
C MET A 99 -5.77 -18.70 3.53
N THR A 100 -4.57 -18.50 4.10
CA THR A 100 -3.91 -17.19 4.16
C THR A 100 -3.65 -16.68 2.75
N ASP A 101 -3.07 -17.50 1.87
CA ASP A 101 -2.83 -17.12 0.47
C ASP A 101 -4.13 -16.91 -0.30
N PHE A 102 -5.15 -17.74 -0.09
CA PHE A 102 -6.46 -17.55 -0.70
C PHE A 102 -7.05 -16.19 -0.33
N TRP A 103 -7.09 -15.84 0.96
CA TRP A 103 -7.66 -14.58 1.43
C TRP A 103 -6.81 -13.37 1.06
N PHE A 104 -5.48 -13.50 1.08
CA PHE A 104 -4.59 -12.43 0.64
C PHE A 104 -4.77 -12.11 -0.85
N ASN A 105 -5.04 -13.14 -1.67
CA ASN A 105 -5.37 -12.97 -3.09
C ASN A 105 -6.81 -12.47 -3.30
N HIS A 106 -7.77 -12.86 -2.45
CA HIS A 106 -9.16 -12.40 -2.54
C HIS A 106 -9.29 -10.92 -2.13
N PHE A 107 -8.71 -10.53 -1.00
CA PHE A 107 -8.66 -9.14 -0.53
C PHE A 107 -7.34 -8.48 -0.96
N ASN A 108 -7.05 -8.56 -2.26
CA ASN A 108 -5.77 -8.12 -2.80
C ASN A 108 -5.53 -6.62 -2.63
N VAL A 109 -4.31 -6.29 -2.23
CA VAL A 109 -3.74 -4.94 -2.28
C VAL A 109 -2.47 -4.99 -3.12
N ALA A 110 -2.46 -4.28 -4.26
CA ALA A 110 -1.34 -4.36 -5.18
C ALA A 110 -0.07 -3.69 -4.61
N LEU A 111 1.06 -4.41 -4.64
CA LEU A 111 2.40 -3.87 -4.30
C LEU A 111 2.82 -2.69 -5.18
N SER A 112 2.23 -2.54 -6.36
CA SER A 112 2.46 -1.42 -7.27
C SER A 112 1.82 -0.11 -6.78
N ASN A 113 0.86 -0.16 -5.85
CA ASN A 113 0.27 1.04 -5.28
C ASN A 113 1.21 1.68 -4.24
N ASN A 114 1.86 2.78 -4.62
CA ASN A 114 2.84 3.47 -3.78
C ASN A 114 2.31 3.95 -2.43
N ARG A 115 1.00 4.23 -2.30
CA ARG A 115 0.41 4.68 -1.03
C ARG A 115 0.17 3.51 -0.08
N ALA A 116 -0.32 2.39 -0.61
CA ALA A 116 -0.64 1.20 0.18
C ALA A 116 0.58 0.32 0.48
N ARG A 117 1.61 0.36 -0.39
CA ARG A 117 2.80 -0.51 -0.33
C ARG A 117 3.44 -0.65 1.06
N PRO A 118 3.60 0.41 1.87
CA PRO A 118 4.21 0.27 3.20
C PRO A 118 3.49 -0.72 4.10
N PHE A 119 2.18 -0.85 3.95
CA PHE A 119 1.31 -1.57 4.88
C PHE A 119 0.98 -2.99 4.43
N ILE A 120 1.49 -3.47 3.29
CA ILE A 120 1.10 -4.80 2.77
C ILE A 120 1.69 -5.92 3.62
N LEU A 121 2.90 -5.73 4.16
CA LEU A 121 3.54 -6.68 5.07
C LEU A 121 2.71 -6.89 6.35
N SER A 122 2.37 -5.80 7.04
CA SER A 122 1.51 -5.82 8.22
C SER A 122 0.09 -6.28 7.90
N TYR A 123 -0.44 -5.95 6.71
CA TYR A 123 -1.75 -6.41 6.27
C TYR A 123 -1.85 -7.94 6.21
N GLU A 124 -0.85 -8.62 5.65
CA GLU A 124 -0.83 -10.08 5.69
C GLU A 124 -0.63 -10.60 7.12
N ARG A 125 0.40 -10.10 7.81
CA ARG A 125 0.86 -10.59 9.12
C ARG A 125 -0.17 -10.41 10.22
N ASP A 126 -0.80 -9.23 10.29
CA ASP A 126 -1.63 -8.81 11.42
C ASP A 126 -3.13 -8.99 11.18
N VAL A 127 -3.56 -9.03 9.90
CA VAL A 127 -4.98 -9.10 9.55
C VAL A 127 -5.34 -10.41 8.87
N ILE A 128 -4.70 -10.73 7.74
CA ILE A 128 -5.11 -11.91 6.97
C ILE A 128 -4.77 -13.19 7.73
N ARG A 129 -3.50 -13.36 8.10
CA ARG A 129 -2.98 -14.61 8.66
C ARG A 129 -3.64 -15.02 9.98
N PRO A 130 -3.82 -14.12 10.99
CA PRO A 130 -4.46 -14.50 12.24
C PRO A 130 -5.96 -14.82 12.09
N ASN A 131 -6.60 -14.33 11.02
CA ASN A 131 -8.04 -14.51 10.78
C ASN A 131 -8.34 -15.49 9.64
N ALA A 132 -7.33 -16.18 9.08
CA ALA A 132 -7.48 -17.00 7.88
C ALA A 132 -8.45 -18.19 8.04
N LEU A 133 -8.50 -18.76 9.24
CA LEU A 133 -9.42 -19.84 9.63
C LEU A 133 -10.55 -19.35 10.57
N GLY A 134 -10.62 -18.04 10.80
CA GLY A 134 -11.59 -17.42 11.70
C GLY A 134 -12.93 -17.10 11.01
N SER A 135 -13.73 -16.24 11.65
CA SER A 135 -14.99 -15.80 11.06
C SER A 135 -14.75 -14.82 9.90
N PHE A 136 -15.51 -14.99 8.81
CA PHE A 136 -15.48 -14.05 7.68
C PHE A 136 -15.76 -12.60 8.10
N ARG A 137 -16.65 -12.40 9.08
CA ARG A 137 -16.97 -11.07 9.63
C ARG A 137 -15.73 -10.39 10.21
N THR A 138 -14.92 -11.13 10.99
CA THR A 138 -13.70 -10.60 11.60
C THR A 138 -12.67 -10.30 10.52
N LEU A 139 -12.45 -11.23 9.59
CA LEU A 139 -11.53 -11.06 8.47
C LEU A 139 -11.89 -9.83 7.63
N LEU A 140 -13.14 -9.75 7.15
CA LEU A 140 -13.64 -8.64 6.35
C LEU A 140 -13.53 -7.30 7.10
N GLY A 141 -13.90 -7.29 8.39
CA GLY A 141 -13.82 -6.10 9.22
C GLY A 141 -12.37 -5.61 9.40
N GLY A 142 -11.44 -6.54 9.58
CA GLY A 142 -10.00 -6.24 9.67
C GLY A 142 -9.46 -5.72 8.34
N THR A 143 -9.79 -6.39 7.22
CA THR A 143 -9.25 -6.00 5.91
C THR A 143 -9.76 -4.63 5.48
N ALA A 144 -11.06 -4.36 5.65
CA ALA A 144 -11.67 -3.10 5.26
C ALA A 144 -11.15 -1.89 6.05
N LYS A 145 -10.72 -2.08 7.31
CA LYS A 145 -10.19 -1.01 8.18
C LYS A 145 -8.67 -0.84 8.12
N HIS A 146 -7.96 -1.79 7.53
CA HIS A 146 -6.50 -1.74 7.48
C HIS A 146 -6.01 -0.60 6.56
N PRO A 147 -4.95 0.17 6.93
CA PRO A 147 -4.45 1.27 6.11
C PRO A 147 -4.06 0.85 4.69
N ALA A 148 -3.59 -0.39 4.49
CA ALA A 148 -3.31 -0.93 3.16
C ALA A 148 -4.54 -0.86 2.24
N MET A 149 -5.68 -1.36 2.70
CA MET A 149 -6.92 -1.41 1.90
C MET A 149 -7.54 -0.01 1.74
N LEU A 150 -7.55 0.79 2.81
CA LEU A 150 -8.08 2.16 2.78
C LEU A 150 -7.36 3.05 1.77
N LEU A 151 -6.04 2.91 1.66
CA LEU A 151 -5.22 3.62 0.69
C LEU A 151 -5.28 3.01 -0.72
N TYR A 152 -5.52 1.70 -0.82
CA TYR A 152 -5.59 1.00 -2.08
C TYR A 152 -6.84 1.34 -2.88
N LEU A 153 -8.01 1.28 -2.24
CA LEU A 153 -9.30 1.56 -2.88
C LEU A 153 -9.58 3.06 -3.08
N ASP A 154 -8.62 3.92 -2.69
CA ASP A 154 -8.82 5.36 -2.53
C ASP A 154 -10.06 5.68 -1.68
N ASN A 155 -10.45 4.78 -0.77
CA ASN A 155 -11.53 4.99 0.20
C ASN A 155 -11.25 6.23 1.06
N ALA A 156 -9.98 6.58 1.27
CA ALA A 156 -9.57 7.82 1.93
C ALA A 156 -9.98 9.10 1.18
N ASN A 157 -10.29 9.04 -0.11
CA ASN A 157 -10.76 10.15 -0.95
C ASN A 157 -12.21 10.01 -1.40
N SER A 158 -12.96 9.00 -0.92
CA SER A 158 -14.41 8.92 -1.19
C SER A 158 -15.14 10.05 -0.47
N SER A 159 -15.21 11.19 -1.15
CA SER A 159 -16.05 12.34 -0.83
C SER A 159 -17.43 12.18 -1.45
N ALA A 160 -18.08 11.03 -1.23
CA ALA A 160 -19.53 11.03 -1.33
C ALA A 160 -20.02 11.84 -0.13
N SER A 161 -20.66 12.99 -0.36
CA SER A 161 -21.39 13.65 0.73
C SER A 161 -22.38 12.63 1.30
N SER A 162 -22.69 12.70 2.59
CA SER A 162 -23.73 11.84 3.18
C SER A 162 -25.08 11.93 2.44
N ALA A 163 -25.27 12.98 1.63
CA ALA A 163 -26.45 13.22 0.81
C ALA A 163 -26.30 12.77 -0.66
N ALA A 164 -25.14 12.24 -1.07
CA ALA A 164 -24.90 11.83 -2.45
C ALA A 164 -25.70 10.56 -2.75
N ARG A 165 -26.75 10.71 -3.57
CA ARG A 165 -27.54 9.59 -4.08
C ARG A 165 -26.71 8.84 -5.13
N THR A 166 -26.23 7.64 -4.77
CA THR A 166 -25.40 6.77 -5.62
C THR A 166 -26.20 5.76 -6.45
N THR A 167 -27.54 5.87 -6.45
CA THR A 167 -28.42 4.99 -7.22
C THR A 167 -28.24 5.20 -8.73
N MET A 168 -28.54 4.16 -9.52
CA MET A 168 -28.46 4.21 -10.97
C MET A 168 -29.37 5.30 -11.58
N GLU A 169 -30.53 5.51 -10.97
CA GLU A 169 -31.49 6.56 -11.35
C GLU A 169 -30.90 7.97 -11.16
N ALA A 170 -30.34 8.26 -9.99
CA ALA A 170 -29.69 9.54 -9.72
C ALA A 170 -28.50 9.78 -10.67
N ARG A 171 -27.78 8.72 -11.03
CA ARG A 171 -26.69 8.79 -12.01
C ARG A 171 -27.17 9.10 -13.43
N MET A 172 -28.34 8.59 -13.82
CA MET A 172 -28.96 8.88 -15.12
C MET A 172 -29.50 10.32 -15.19
N GLU A 173 -30.04 10.85 -14.09
CA GLU A 173 -30.47 12.25 -14.00
C GLU A 173 -29.30 13.25 -14.10
N GLU A 174 -28.13 12.92 -13.54
CA GLU A 174 -26.94 13.78 -13.58
C GLU A 174 -26.13 13.72 -14.88
N MET A 175 -26.35 12.70 -15.73
CA MET A 175 -25.61 12.53 -16.99
C MET A 175 -25.67 13.75 -17.93
N PRO A 176 -26.83 14.35 -18.25
CA PRO A 176 -26.89 15.51 -19.14
C PRO A 176 -26.10 16.72 -18.59
N MET A 177 -26.22 17.00 -17.28
CA MET A 177 -25.47 18.08 -16.62
C MET A 177 -23.96 17.84 -16.61
N ARG A 178 -23.50 16.60 -16.47
CA ARG A 178 -22.07 16.25 -16.58
C ARG A 178 -21.53 16.45 -17.99
N GLN A 179 -22.34 16.14 -19.00
CA GLN A 179 -21.95 16.30 -20.40
C GLN A 179 -21.79 17.78 -20.76
N GLU A 180 -22.76 18.62 -20.41
CA GLU A 180 -22.66 20.07 -20.58
C GLU A 180 -21.45 20.69 -19.86
N ARG A 181 -21.16 20.25 -18.63
CA ARG A 181 -19.98 20.74 -17.88
C ARG A 181 -18.67 20.37 -18.57
N ARG A 182 -18.58 19.16 -19.14
CA ARG A 182 -17.39 18.73 -19.92
C ARG A 182 -17.25 19.54 -21.19
N ASP A 183 -18.34 19.82 -21.89
CA ASP A 183 -18.30 20.56 -23.16
C ASP A 183 -17.94 22.03 -22.92
N LYS A 184 -18.49 22.67 -21.88
CA LYS A 184 -18.08 24.01 -21.43
C LYS A 184 -16.61 24.07 -21.01
N ALA A 185 -16.09 23.02 -20.35
CA ALA A 185 -14.68 22.94 -19.98
C ALA A 185 -13.76 22.80 -21.21
N LYS A 186 -14.16 22.01 -22.21
CA LYS A 186 -13.45 21.88 -23.48
C LYS A 186 -13.45 23.19 -24.27
N GLU A 187 -14.58 23.88 -24.34
CA GLU A 187 -14.70 25.16 -25.03
C GLU A 187 -13.78 26.23 -24.39
N LYS A 188 -13.72 26.27 -23.05
CA LYS A 188 -12.84 27.17 -22.30
C LYS A 188 -11.36 26.85 -22.52
N ALA A 189 -11.00 25.57 -22.62
CA ALA A 189 -9.63 25.14 -22.93
C ALA A 189 -9.23 25.51 -24.38
N GLN A 190 -10.17 25.42 -25.32
CA GLN A 190 -9.94 25.75 -26.72
C GLN A 190 -9.80 27.27 -26.94
N LYS A 191 -10.62 28.09 -26.25
CA LYS A 191 -10.47 29.55 -26.20
C LYS A 191 -9.12 29.99 -25.60
N ARG A 192 -8.64 29.30 -24.57
CA ARG A 192 -7.30 29.56 -23.99
C ARG A 192 -6.15 29.26 -24.94
N LYS A 193 -6.25 28.21 -25.75
CA LYS A 193 -5.25 27.91 -26.81
C LYS A 193 -5.25 28.93 -27.95
N LYS A 194 -6.41 29.48 -28.29
CA LYS A 194 -6.55 30.48 -29.37
C LYS A 194 -6.16 31.91 -28.96
N GLY A 195 -6.03 32.18 -27.66
CA GLY A 195 -5.71 33.50 -27.10
C GLY A 195 -4.24 33.73 -26.71
N LEU A 196 -3.32 32.79 -27.01
CA LEU A 196 -1.89 33.08 -26.93
C LEU A 196 -1.50 33.89 -28.17
N ASN A 197 -1.36 35.19 -27.95
CA ASN A 197 -1.04 36.24 -28.90
C ASN A 197 0.24 35.94 -29.71
N GLU A 198 0.09 35.67 -31.01
CA GLU A 198 1.14 35.82 -32.02
C GLU A 198 1.31 37.32 -32.30
N ASN A 199 2.10 38.00 -31.49
CA ASN A 199 2.73 39.25 -31.90
C ASN A 199 4.23 39.00 -31.95
N TYR A 200 4.76 39.16 -33.17
CA TYR A 200 6.18 39.13 -33.54
C TYR A 200 7.04 40.08 -32.70
#